data_AF-H1G6B1-F1
#
_entry.id   AF-H1G6B1-F1
#
_cell.length_a   1.000
_cell.length_b   1.000
_cell.length_c   1.000
_cell.angle_alpha   90.00
_cell.angle_beta   90.00
_cell.angle_gamma   90.00
#
_symmetry.space_group_name_H-M   'P 1'
#
loop_
_entity.id
_entity.type
_entity.pdbx_description
1 polymer ?
#
loop_
_entity_poly.entity_id
_entity_poly.type
_entity_poly.pdbx_seq_one_letter_code
_entity_poly.pdbx_strand_id
1 'polypeptide(L)'
;MSAGAYHNGNELKGKADGSLDIGDNTYDASLDATIDWRSFAPYVGIGYGNAIRGSRWSFAMDAGVMFTGSPDVRLRGQVSDPALEDAFNDDLKREEDSLKDELKDVKYWPVLSLGVSYRF
;
A
#
# COMPACT_ATOMS: atom_id res chain seq x y z
N MET A 1 18.79 2.43 18.67
CA MET A 1 17.49 2.93 18.18
C MET A 1 17.72 3.59 16.85
N SER A 2 16.93 3.24 15.84
CA SER A 2 16.97 3.77 14.48
C SER A 2 15.67 4.55 14.23
N ALA A 3 15.79 5.73 13.61
CA ALA A 3 14.65 6.51 13.16
C ALA A 3 14.94 6.95 11.73
N GLY A 4 13.96 6.81 10.86
CA GLY A 4 14.09 7.15 9.45
C GLY A 4 12.74 7.54 8.87
N ALA A 5 12.76 8.08 7.66
CA ALA A 5 11.55 8.30 6.91
C ALA A 5 11.76 7.86 5.47
N TYR A 6 10.75 7.22 4.90
CA TYR A 6 10.72 6.82 3.51
C TYR A 6 9.83 7.78 2.76
N HIS A 7 10.37 8.34 1.68
CA HIS A 7 9.57 9.08 0.72
C HIS A 7 9.22 8.14 -0.43
N ASN A 8 7.93 7.78 -0.57
CA ASN A 8 7.47 6.87 -1.61
C ASN A 8 6.57 7.62 -2.61
N GLY A 9 6.81 7.47 -3.91
CA GLY A 9 5.98 8.06 -4.97
C GLY A 9 5.07 7.05 -5.65
N ASN A 10 4.85 5.88 -5.02
CA ASN A 10 4.15 4.78 -5.68
C ASN A 10 2.66 5.10 -5.85
N GLU A 11 2.25 5.13 -7.11
CA GLU A 11 0.87 5.17 -7.57
C GLU A 11 0.60 3.84 -8.28
N LEU A 12 -0.48 3.16 -7.90
CA LEU A 12 -0.97 1.98 -8.63
C LEU A 12 -2.21 2.37 -9.41
N LYS A 13 -2.19 2.09 -10.71
CA LYS A 13 -3.30 2.30 -11.64
C LYS A 13 -3.71 0.97 -12.25
N GLY A 14 -4.99 0.66 -12.15
CA GLY A 14 -5.63 -0.48 -12.78
C GLY A 14 -6.72 -0.02 -13.74
N LYS A 15 -6.83 -0.68 -14.89
CA LYS A 15 -7.95 -0.51 -15.82
C LYS A 15 -8.56 -1.87 -16.10
N ALA A 16 -9.88 -1.94 -16.15
CA ALA A 16 -10.61 -3.14 -16.49
C ALA A 16 -11.82 -2.79 -17.36
N ASP A 17 -12.13 -3.63 -18.34
CA ASP A 17 -13.21 -3.42 -19.30
C ASP A 17 -13.92 -4.76 -19.56
N GLY A 18 -15.25 -4.76 -19.52
CA GLY A 18 -16.10 -5.93 -19.78
C GLY A 18 -16.92 -6.33 -18.56
N SER A 19 -17.14 -7.63 -18.36
CA SER A 19 -17.89 -8.13 -17.20
C SER A 19 -17.04 -8.03 -15.93
N LEU A 20 -17.40 -7.12 -15.03
CA LEU A 20 -16.70 -6.80 -13.79
C LEU A 20 -17.61 -7.04 -12.59
N ASP A 21 -17.05 -7.64 -11.54
CA ASP A 21 -17.72 -7.80 -10.25
C ASP A 21 -17.42 -6.56 -9.39
N ILE A 22 -18.47 -5.85 -8.99
CA ILE A 22 -18.38 -4.64 -8.15
C ILE A 22 -19.37 -4.82 -7.00
N GLY A 23 -18.87 -4.90 -5.77
CA GLY A 23 -19.66 -5.39 -4.64
C GLY A 23 -20.15 -6.82 -4.88
N ASP A 24 -21.46 -7.02 -4.75
CA ASP A 24 -22.12 -8.34 -4.94
C ASP A 24 -22.72 -8.52 -6.35
N ASN A 25 -22.55 -7.56 -7.25
CA ASN A 25 -23.19 -7.52 -8.56
C ASN A 25 -22.17 -7.55 -9.70
N THR A 26 -22.53 -8.21 -10.81
CA THR A 26 -21.73 -8.23 -12.04
C THR A 26 -22.29 -7.23 -13.04
N TYR A 27 -21.44 -6.33 -13.52
CA TYR A 27 -21.77 -5.30 -14.51
C TYR A 27 -20.91 -5.43 -15.75
N ASP A 28 -21.49 -5.20 -16.92
CA ASP A 28 -20.72 -4.91 -18.13
C ASP A 28 -20.32 -3.43 -18.10
N ALA A 29 -19.06 -3.15 -17.76
CA ALA A 29 -18.60 -1.82 -17.42
C ALA A 29 -17.11 -1.62 -17.75
N SER A 30 -16.71 -0.35 -17.84
CA SER A 30 -15.31 0.08 -17.81
C SER A 30 -15.00 0.67 -16.43
N LEU A 31 -13.85 0.30 -15.87
CA LEU A 31 -13.41 0.71 -14.53
C LEU A 31 -11.95 1.16 -14.55
N ASP A 32 -11.72 2.37 -14.04
CA ASP A 32 -10.44 2.95 -13.69
C ASP A 32 -10.28 2.95 -12.17
N ALA A 33 -9.32 2.17 -11.67
CA ALA A 33 -8.93 2.14 -10.27
C ALA A 33 -7.60 2.88 -10.08
N THR A 34 -7.56 3.85 -9.18
CA THR A 34 -6.33 4.54 -8.76
C THR A 34 -6.14 4.39 -7.27
N ILE A 35 -4.97 3.88 -6.87
CA ILE A 35 -4.58 3.73 -5.46
C ILE A 35 -3.30 4.51 -5.24
N ASP A 36 -3.38 5.54 -4.41
CA ASP A 36 -2.28 6.44 -4.07
C ASP A 36 -1.87 6.24 -2.61
N TRP A 37 -0.61 5.87 -2.36
CA TRP A 37 -0.09 5.88 -0.98
C TRP A 37 0.45 7.25 -0.62
N ARG A 38 0.29 7.62 0.65
CA ARG A 38 0.85 8.87 1.17
C ARG A 38 2.36 8.87 0.95
N SER A 39 2.90 9.97 0.41
CA SER A 39 4.30 9.99 0.00
C SER A 39 5.30 9.95 1.15
N PHE A 40 4.83 10.08 2.39
CA PHE A 40 5.66 10.07 3.59
C PHE A 40 5.27 8.92 4.52
N ALA A 41 6.18 7.96 4.63
CA ALA A 41 6.10 6.79 5.50
C ALA A 41 7.21 6.84 6.56
N PRO A 42 6.94 7.38 7.76
CA PRO A 42 7.93 7.37 8.85
C PRO A 42 8.23 5.94 9.30
N TYR A 43 9.42 5.75 9.85
CA TYR A 43 9.92 4.45 10.32
C TYR A 43 10.55 4.60 11.70
N VAL A 44 10.22 3.66 12.58
CA VAL A 44 10.88 3.54 13.88
C VAL A 44 11.34 2.11 14.09
N GLY A 45 12.59 1.95 14.52
CA GLY A 45 13.21 0.64 14.68
C GLY A 45 14.20 0.57 15.83
N ILE A 46 14.52 -0.66 16.19
CA ILE A 46 15.59 -1.00 17.12
C ILE A 46 16.56 -1.90 16.37
N GLY A 47 17.70 -1.31 16.02
CA GLY A 47 18.83 -2.02 15.44
C GLY A 47 19.98 -2.22 16.41
N TYR A 48 20.66 -3.35 16.26
CA TYR A 48 21.95 -3.64 16.86
C TYR A 48 22.96 -3.89 15.74
N GLY A 49 24.09 -3.19 15.81
CA GLY A 49 25.17 -3.29 14.84
C GLY A 49 26.51 -3.53 15.52
N ASN A 50 27.46 -4.06 14.76
CA ASN A 50 28.83 -4.37 15.19
C ASN A 50 28.98 -5.67 15.99
N ALA A 51 28.39 -6.76 15.48
CA ALA A 51 28.51 -8.09 16.11
C ALA A 51 29.94 -8.65 16.10
N ILE A 52 30.84 -8.15 15.24
CA ILE A 52 32.24 -8.64 15.14
C ILE A 52 33.21 -7.50 15.45
N ARG A 53 33.51 -7.29 16.75
CA ARG A 53 34.61 -6.42 17.16
C ARG A 53 35.95 -7.01 16.67
N GLY A 54 36.70 -6.25 15.86
CA GLY A 54 38.06 -6.60 15.43
C GLY A 54 38.20 -7.19 14.02
N SER A 55 37.11 -7.28 13.24
CA SER A 55 37.15 -7.72 11.83
C SER A 55 36.90 -6.56 10.87
N ARG A 56 37.34 -6.70 9.62
CA ARG A 56 37.02 -5.79 8.51
C ARG A 56 35.54 -5.85 8.10
N TRP A 57 34.82 -6.86 8.59
CA TRP A 57 33.40 -7.08 8.35
C TRP A 57 32.57 -6.64 9.56
N SER A 58 31.45 -5.97 9.30
CA SER A 58 30.45 -5.57 10.30
C SER A 58 29.08 -6.07 9.88
N PHE A 59 28.34 -6.62 10.84
CA PHE A 59 26.94 -7.04 10.66
C PHE A 59 26.02 -6.09 11.41
N ALA A 60 24.86 -5.82 10.82
CA ALA A 60 23.78 -5.05 11.41
C ALA A 60 22.46 -5.80 11.25
N MET A 61 21.64 -5.78 12.28
CA MET A 61 20.28 -6.26 12.26
C MET A 61 19.38 -5.15 12.80
N ASP A 62 18.27 -4.91 12.13
CA ASP A 62 17.33 -3.86 12.49
C ASP A 62 15.90 -4.40 12.33
N ALA A 63 15.11 -4.23 13.38
CA ALA A 63 13.70 -4.59 13.40
C ALA A 63 12.88 -3.37 13.76
N GLY A 64 11.84 -3.09 12.99
CA GLY A 64 11.01 -1.92 13.23
C GLY A 64 9.67 -1.98 12.53
N VAL A 65 8.96 -0.86 12.62
CA VAL A 65 7.63 -0.68 12.03
C VAL A 65 7.66 0.56 11.15
N MET A 66 7.23 0.38 9.91
CA MET A 66 6.98 1.47 8.97
C MET A 66 5.51 1.88 9.05
N PHE A 67 5.29 3.19 9.11
CA PHE A 67 3.96 3.79 9.18
C PHE A 67 3.58 4.29 7.77
N THR A 68 3.18 3.38 6.90
CA THR A 68 2.84 3.68 5.51
C THR A 68 1.57 4.53 5.37
N GLY A 69 0.69 4.51 6.38
CA GLY A 69 -0.59 5.23 6.31
C GLY A 69 -1.65 4.45 5.55
N SER A 70 -2.88 4.98 5.53
CA SER A 70 -3.95 4.45 4.69
C SER A 70 -3.77 4.98 3.27
N PRO A 71 -3.81 4.12 2.23
CA PRO A 71 -3.86 4.57 0.85
C PRO A 71 -5.19 5.28 0.54
N ASP A 72 -5.13 6.21 -0.39
CA ASP A 72 -6.30 6.83 -1.00
C ASP A 72 -6.73 5.97 -2.19
N VAL A 73 -7.92 5.37 -2.10
CA VAL A 73 -8.53 4.56 -3.16
C VAL A 73 -9.56 5.43 -3.86
N ARG A 74 -9.46 5.51 -5.19
CA ARG A 74 -10.44 6.16 -6.06
C ARG A 74 -10.85 5.18 -7.15
N LEU A 75 -12.14 4.85 -7.19
CA LEU A 75 -12.74 4.07 -8.25
C LEU A 75 -13.56 4.98 -9.16
N ARG A 76 -13.40 4.84 -10.47
CA ARG A 76 -14.22 5.52 -11.47
C ARG A 76 -14.64 4.52 -12.51
N GLY A 77 -15.92 4.42 -12.80
CA GLY A 77 -16.38 3.53 -13.83
C GLY A 77 -17.62 4.03 -14.55
N GLN A 78 -17.93 3.39 -15.65
CA GLN A 78 -19.14 3.61 -16.44
C GLN A 78 -19.70 2.25 -16.82
N VAL A 79 -20.99 2.08 -16.59
CA VAL A 79 -21.73 0.88 -16.99
C VAL A 79 -22.27 1.06 -18.41
N SER A 80 -22.31 -0.02 -19.18
CA SER A 80 -22.83 -0.03 -20.56
C SER A 80 -24.36 0.18 -20.62
N ASP A 81 -25.08 -0.20 -19.56
CA ASP A 81 -26.53 -0.06 -19.43
C ASP A 81 -26.92 1.13 -18.54
N PRO A 82 -27.52 2.21 -19.09
CA PRO A 82 -27.93 3.38 -18.32
C PRO A 82 -28.95 3.08 -17.22
N ALA A 83 -29.74 2.00 -17.35
CA ALA A 83 -30.72 1.62 -16.34
C ALA A 83 -30.06 1.12 -15.04
N LEU A 84 -28.80 0.70 -15.12
CA LEU A 84 -28.01 0.21 -13.99
C LEU A 84 -27.09 1.27 -13.38
N GLU A 85 -27.05 2.49 -13.93
CA GLU A 85 -26.09 3.52 -13.55
C GLU A 85 -26.21 3.94 -12.07
N ASP A 86 -27.44 4.10 -11.55
CA ASP A 86 -27.66 4.43 -10.15
C ASP A 86 -27.17 3.32 -9.21
N ALA A 87 -27.50 2.05 -9.52
CA ALA A 87 -27.08 0.90 -8.73
C ALA A 87 -25.55 0.71 -8.77
N PHE A 88 -24.97 0.83 -9.97
CA PHE A 88 -23.53 0.76 -10.20
C PHE A 88 -22.78 1.83 -9.39
N ASN A 89 -23.26 3.07 -9.38
CA ASN A 89 -22.63 4.15 -8.62
C ASN A 89 -22.71 3.95 -7.10
N ASP A 90 -23.80 3.36 -6.60
CA ASP A 90 -23.94 3.02 -5.18
C ASP A 90 -23.03 1.85 -4.78
N ASP A 91 -22.91 0.83 -5.61
CA ASP A 91 -21.99 -0.29 -5.39
C ASP A 91 -20.53 0.14 -5.51
N LEU A 92 -20.19 1.01 -6.46
CA LEU A 92 -18.84 1.57 -6.63
C LEU A 92 -18.38 2.34 -5.38
N LYS A 93 -19.29 3.12 -4.78
CA LYS A 93 -19.01 3.84 -3.51
C LYS A 93 -18.82 2.88 -2.35
N ARG A 94 -19.68 1.86 -2.24
CA ARG A 94 -19.57 0.84 -1.19
C ARG A 94 -18.26 0.07 -1.30
N GLU A 95 -17.85 -0.27 -2.52
CA GLU A 95 -16.58 -0.92 -2.82
C GLU A 95 -15.40 -0.02 -2.42
N GLU A 96 -15.44 1.27 -2.79
CA GLU A 96 -14.39 2.23 -2.41
C GLU A 96 -14.26 2.37 -0.88
N ASP A 97 -15.38 2.45 -0.16
CA ASP A 97 -15.39 2.53 1.30
C ASP A 97 -14.90 1.24 1.96
N SER A 98 -15.30 0.08 1.44
CA SER A 98 -14.83 -1.23 1.91
C SER A 98 -13.31 -1.36 1.77
N LEU A 99 -12.78 -1.06 0.58
CA LEU A 99 -11.33 -1.08 0.32
C LEU A 99 -10.59 -0.09 1.22
N LYS A 100 -11.15 1.10 1.46
CA LYS A 100 -10.56 2.08 2.39
C LYS A 100 -10.52 1.54 3.82
N ASP A 101 -11.56 0.86 4.27
CA ASP A 101 -11.61 0.27 5.61
C ASP A 101 -10.64 -0.91 5.76
N GLU A 102 -10.58 -1.82 4.79
CA GLU A 102 -9.63 -2.94 4.80
C GLU A 102 -8.17 -2.46 4.78
N LEU A 103 -7.87 -1.40 4.02
CA LEU A 103 -6.53 -0.86 3.90
C LEU A 103 -6.11 0.00 5.09
N LYS A 104 -7.02 0.35 6.03
CA LYS A 104 -6.65 1.04 7.28
C LYS A 104 -5.77 0.18 8.18
N ASP A 105 -5.98 -1.13 8.21
CA ASP A 105 -5.20 -2.04 9.05
C ASP A 105 -3.77 -2.23 8.55
N VAL A 106 -3.54 -2.01 7.24
CA VAL A 106 -2.23 -2.09 6.59
C VAL A 106 -1.35 -0.85 6.84
N LYS A 107 -1.82 0.09 7.67
CA LYS A 107 -1.09 1.31 8.06
C LYS A 107 0.25 1.04 8.75
N TYR A 108 0.41 -0.14 9.37
CA TYR A 108 1.62 -0.54 10.08
C TYR A 108 2.25 -1.75 9.39
N TRP A 109 3.43 -1.57 8.83
CA TRP A 109 4.16 -2.62 8.15
C TRP A 109 5.41 -3.03 8.95
N PRO A 110 5.50 -4.28 9.45
CA PRO A 110 6.71 -4.74 10.12
C PRO A 110 7.85 -4.88 9.11
N VAL A 111 9.03 -4.38 9.47
CA VAL A 111 10.22 -4.43 8.63
C VAL A 111 11.35 -5.10 9.40
N LEU A 112 12.01 -6.06 8.75
CA LEU A 112 13.23 -6.71 9.23
C LEU A 112 14.33 -6.46 8.20
N SER A 113 15.43 -5.87 8.65
CA SER A 113 16.57 -5.53 7.82
C SER A 113 17.85 -6.19 8.34
N LEU A 114 18.61 -6.78 7.42
CA LEU A 114 19.92 -7.38 7.67
C LEU A 114 20.96 -6.68 6.80
N GLY A 115 22.01 -6.16 7.41
CA GLY A 115 23.07 -5.41 6.75
C GLY A 115 24.43 -6.06 6.95
N VAL A 116 25.21 -6.11 5.88
CA VAL A 116 26.63 -6.50 5.91
C VAL A 116 27.45 -5.32 5.38
N SER A 117 28.51 -4.94 6.09
CA SER A 117 29.39 -3.84 5.71
C SER A 117 30.85 -4.27 5.79
N TYR A 118 31.67 -3.78 4.87
CA TYR A 118 33.10 -4.05 4.82
C TYR A 118 33.88 -2.73 4.93
N ARG A 119 34.87 -2.68 5.82
CA ARG A 119 35.76 -1.52 6.01
C ARG A 119 37.16 -1.86 5.48
N PHE A 120 37.62 -1.03 4.54
CA PHE A 120 38.92 -1.17 3.89
C PHE A 120 40.04 -0.60 4.75
#